data_AF-A0A7Y8M9L2-F1
#
_entry.id   AF-A0A7Y8M9L2-F1
#
_cell.length_a   1.000
_cell.length_b   1.000
_cell.length_c   1.000
_cell.angle_alpha   90.00
_cell.angle_beta   90.00
_cell.angle_gamma   90.00
#
_symmetry.space_group_name_H-M   'P 1'
#
loop_
_entity.id
_entity.type
_entity.pdbx_description
1 polymer ?
#
loop_
_entity_poly.entity_id
_entity_poly.type
_entity_poly.pdbx_seq_one_letter_code
_entity_poly.pdbx_strand_id
1 'polypeptide(L)'
;MTQWTPSLVEERLAEAAFVLKRLPEPRRQGYFSIWPEVIHSFADKVGQEPKPMRVIPSPAAISRMEETLSWTVGLDPIDGKIVWLRAYGERWKTICWTVGLQRSAAHEHWLYALCVIAFRLNGRRLKRTLSRRKVIELAGASQC
;
A
#
# COMPACT_ATOMS: atom_id res chain seq x y z
N MET A 1 -12.99 -20.12 -3.10
CA MET A 1 -12.41 -18.98 -3.84
C MET A 1 -12.94 -17.71 -3.19
N THR A 2 -12.08 -16.92 -2.55
CA THR A 2 -12.50 -15.66 -1.93
C THR A 2 -12.80 -14.66 -3.03
N GLN A 3 -14.04 -14.17 -3.12
CA GLN A 3 -14.37 -13.11 -4.06
C GLN A 3 -13.80 -11.79 -3.54
N TRP A 4 -13.01 -11.12 -4.37
CA TRP A 4 -12.44 -9.82 -4.05
C TRP A 4 -13.47 -8.72 -4.28
N THR A 5 -13.77 -7.96 -3.24
CA THR A 5 -14.57 -6.74 -3.31
C THR A 5 -13.65 -5.50 -3.25
N PRO A 6 -14.09 -4.34 -3.77
CA PRO A 6 -13.33 -3.09 -3.65
C PRO A 6 -12.96 -2.76 -2.20
N SER A 7 -13.84 -3.04 -1.24
CA SER A 7 -13.58 -2.86 0.20
C SER A 7 -12.46 -3.77 0.70
N LEU A 8 -12.48 -5.05 0.33
CA LEU A 8 -11.43 -6.00 0.74
C LEU A 8 -10.07 -5.62 0.11
N VAL A 9 -10.08 -5.10 -1.11
CA VAL A 9 -8.88 -4.57 -1.76
C VAL A 9 -8.36 -3.34 -1.01
N GLU A 10 -9.23 -2.42 -0.61
CA GLU A 10 -8.85 -1.25 0.22
C GLU A 10 -8.20 -1.68 1.53
N GLU A 11 -8.80 -2.63 2.25
CA GLU A 11 -8.27 -3.17 3.50
C GLU A 11 -6.88 -3.79 3.31
N ARG A 12 -6.68 -4.57 2.24
CA ARG A 12 -5.37 -5.16 1.93
C ARG A 12 -4.32 -4.13 1.55
N LEU A 13 -4.70 -3.09 0.82
CA LEU A 13 -3.79 -1.99 0.51
C LEU A 13 -3.40 -1.21 1.77
N ALA A 14 -4.35 -1.00 2.69
CA ALA A 14 -4.08 -0.37 3.98
C ALA A 14 -3.16 -1.24 4.86
N GLU A 15 -3.38 -2.56 4.90
CA GLU A 15 -2.47 -3.51 5.56
C GLU A 15 -1.05 -3.39 4.98
N ALA A 16 -0.92 -3.39 3.64
CA ALA A 16 0.35 -3.29 2.97
C ALA A 16 1.07 -1.96 3.25
N ALA A 17 0.37 -0.84 3.16
CA ALA A 17 0.92 0.47 3.50
C ALA A 17 1.40 0.53 4.97
N PHE A 18 0.67 -0.11 5.88
CA PHE A 18 1.07 -0.22 7.27
C PHE A 18 2.34 -1.06 7.47
N VAL A 19 2.46 -2.19 6.76
CA VAL A 19 3.69 -3.02 6.76
C VAL A 19 4.87 -2.22 6.20
N LEU A 20 4.70 -1.53 5.08
CA LEU A 20 5.73 -0.69 4.47
C LEU A 20 6.26 0.38 5.42
N LYS A 21 5.38 1.04 6.18
CA LYS A 21 5.76 2.03 7.21
C LYS A 21 6.63 1.45 8.33
N ARG A 22 6.55 0.14 8.56
CA ARG A 22 7.28 -0.57 9.64
C ARG A 22 8.54 -1.27 9.16
N LEU A 23 8.73 -1.40 7.85
CA LEU A 23 9.96 -1.97 7.32
C LEU A 23 11.16 -1.13 7.74
N PRO A 24 12.30 -1.77 8.05
CA PRO A 24 13.52 -1.03 8.29
C PRO A 24 13.89 -0.24 7.04
N GLU A 25 14.47 0.96 7.23
CA GLU A 25 14.99 1.74 6.12
C GLU A 25 15.97 0.89 5.29
N PRO A 26 15.94 1.04 3.95
CA PRO A 26 16.83 0.29 3.08
C PRO A 26 18.28 0.60 3.47
N ARG A 27 18.97 -0.41 4.00
CA ARG A 27 20.41 -0.32 4.24
C ARG A 27 21.08 -0.30 2.86
N ARG A 28 21.75 0.81 2.51
CA ARG A 28 22.60 0.83 1.32
C ARG A 28 23.67 -0.28 1.46
N GLN A 29 23.83 -1.11 0.45
CA GLN A 29 24.98 -2.03 0.35
C GLN A 29 26.26 -1.21 0.50
N GLY A 30 27.01 -1.41 1.57
CA GLY A 30 28.27 -0.68 1.82
C GLY A 30 28.58 -0.41 3.30
N TYR A 31 27.58 -0.37 4.18
CA TYR A 31 27.82 -0.31 5.62
C TYR A 31 28.02 -1.71 6.20
N PHE A 32 29.17 -2.32 5.92
CA PHE A 32 29.64 -3.42 6.76
C PHE A 32 30.87 -2.90 7.52
N SER A 33 30.85 -2.98 8.84
CA SER A 33 32.04 -2.72 9.63
C SER A 33 32.94 -3.96 9.56
N ILE A 34 34.18 -3.78 9.14
CA ILE A 34 35.24 -4.78 9.32
C ILE A 34 35.78 -4.80 10.76
N TRP A 35 35.37 -3.82 11.58
CA TRP A 35 35.70 -3.78 12.99
C TRP A 35 35.00 -4.92 13.74
N PRO A 36 35.69 -5.56 14.71
CA PRO A 36 35.06 -6.52 15.61
C PRO A 36 33.84 -5.92 16.30
N GLU A 37 32.86 -6.75 16.62
CA GLU A 37 31.71 -6.32 17.40
C GLU A 37 32.19 -5.76 18.76
N VAL A 38 31.84 -4.50 19.04
CA VAL A 38 32.19 -3.87 20.31
C VAL A 38 31.29 -4.46 21.40
N ILE A 39 31.89 -5.26 22.28
CA ILE A 39 31.18 -5.87 23.41
C ILE A 39 31.07 -4.83 24.52
N HIS A 40 29.86 -4.31 24.73
CA HIS A 40 29.58 -3.34 25.81
C HIS A 40 29.36 -4.06 27.14
N SER A 41 30.13 -3.65 28.16
CA SER A 41 29.92 -4.05 29.55
C SER A 41 28.71 -3.35 30.17
N PHE A 42 28.31 -3.73 31.37
CA PHE A 42 27.19 -3.09 32.07
C PHE A 42 27.43 -1.59 32.29
N ALA A 43 28.65 -1.20 32.68
CA ALA A 43 29.02 0.19 32.94
C ALA A 43 28.85 1.08 31.70
N ASP A 44 29.10 0.54 30.51
CA ASP A 44 28.98 1.26 29.24
C ASP A 44 27.52 1.56 28.84
N LYS A 45 26.57 0.81 29.41
CA LYS A 45 25.12 0.96 29.15
C LYS A 45 24.45 1.92 30.11
N VAL A 46 25.11 2.28 31.22
CA VAL A 46 24.55 3.21 32.21
C VAL A 46 24.42 4.59 31.57
N GLY A 47 23.19 5.12 31.53
CA GLY A 47 22.90 6.44 30.95
C GLY A 47 22.62 6.46 29.44
N GLN A 48 22.64 5.31 28.75
CA GLN A 48 22.20 5.25 27.35
C GLN A 48 20.68 5.37 27.25
N GLU A 49 20.20 6.13 26.25
CA GLU A 49 18.77 6.17 25.95
C GLU A 49 18.28 4.78 25.47
N PRO A 50 17.16 4.27 26.00
CA PRO A 50 16.62 3.00 25.57
C PRO A 50 16.24 3.07 24.09
N LYS A 51 16.87 2.21 23.28
CA LYS A 51 16.54 2.11 21.86
C LYS A 51 15.06 1.71 21.72
N PRO A 52 14.26 2.45 20.94
CA PRO A 52 12.85 2.11 20.79
C PRO A 52 12.74 0.71 20.17
N MET A 53 12.01 -0.17 20.86
CA MET A 53 11.71 -1.51 20.38
C MET A 53 10.90 -1.38 19.08
N ARG A 54 11.49 -1.81 17.95
CA ARG A 54 10.79 -1.85 16.66
C ARG A 54 10.12 -3.22 16.52
N VAL A 55 8.80 -3.23 16.45
CA VAL A 55 8.05 -4.45 16.12
C VAL A 55 8.16 -4.70 14.62
N ILE A 56 9.00 -5.65 14.24
CA ILE A 56 9.20 -6.08 12.85
C ILE A 56 7.92 -6.81 12.39
N PRO A 57 7.38 -6.51 11.19
CA PRO A 57 6.22 -7.22 10.68
C PRO A 57 6.52 -8.71 10.48
N SER A 58 5.49 -9.57 10.62
CA SER A 58 5.67 -11.01 10.42
C SER A 58 6.02 -11.34 8.96
N PRO A 59 6.77 -12.42 8.69
CA PRO A 59 7.10 -12.83 7.32
C PRO A 59 5.86 -13.01 6.42
N ALA A 60 4.77 -13.52 6.98
CA ALA A 60 3.50 -13.67 6.27
C ALA A 60 2.87 -12.30 5.90
N ALA A 61 2.99 -11.29 6.76
CA ALA A 61 2.53 -9.93 6.45
C ALA A 61 3.38 -9.27 5.35
N ILE A 62 4.69 -9.51 5.36
CA ILE A 62 5.61 -9.06 4.29
C ILE A 62 5.22 -9.73 2.96
N SER A 63 5.00 -11.04 2.95
CA SER A 63 4.62 -11.77 1.72
C SER A 63 3.30 -11.24 1.14
N ARG A 64 2.29 -10.98 1.99
CA ARG A 64 1.02 -10.37 1.56
C ARG A 64 1.21 -8.95 1.04
N MET A 65 2.05 -8.15 1.68
CA MET A 65 2.39 -6.81 1.22
C MET A 65 3.06 -6.87 -0.17
N GLU A 66 4.03 -7.74 -0.38
CA GLU A 66 4.69 -7.94 -1.69
C GLU A 66 3.69 -8.33 -2.78
N GLU A 67 2.75 -9.22 -2.46
CA GLU A 67 1.65 -9.57 -3.35
C GLU A 67 0.82 -8.33 -3.71
N THR A 68 0.40 -7.52 -2.74
CA THR A 68 -0.42 -6.32 -2.99
C THR A 68 0.30 -5.23 -3.81
N LEU A 69 1.63 -5.13 -3.69
CA LEU A 69 2.41 -4.20 -4.51
C LEU A 69 2.23 -4.48 -6.00
N SER A 70 2.18 -5.77 -6.37
CA SER A 70 1.97 -6.20 -7.76
C SER A 70 0.61 -5.80 -8.33
N TRP A 71 -0.41 -5.58 -7.49
CA TRP A 71 -1.78 -5.31 -7.97
C TRP A 71 -1.90 -3.96 -8.67
N THR A 72 -1.04 -3.00 -8.30
CA THR A 72 -1.03 -1.67 -8.90
C THR A 72 -0.27 -1.60 -10.23
N VAL A 73 0.40 -2.67 -10.63
CA VAL A 73 1.10 -2.76 -11.91
C VAL A 73 0.10 -2.66 -13.07
N GLY A 74 0.39 -1.78 -14.02
CA GLY A 74 -0.46 -1.55 -15.20
C GLY A 74 -1.78 -0.82 -14.90
N LEU A 75 -1.92 -0.18 -13.73
CA LEU A 75 -2.90 0.90 -13.55
C LEU A 75 -2.39 2.18 -14.22
N ASP A 76 -3.31 3.11 -14.48
CA ASP A 76 -2.91 4.48 -14.83
C ASP A 76 -2.05 5.08 -13.70
N PRO A 77 -0.97 5.81 -14.00
CA PRO A 77 -0.09 6.37 -12.97
C PRO A 77 -0.82 7.26 -11.96
N ILE A 78 -1.84 8.00 -12.38
CA ILE A 78 -2.63 8.87 -11.49
C ILE A 78 -3.48 8.00 -10.56
N ASP A 79 -4.16 6.99 -11.10
CA ASP A 79 -4.96 6.04 -10.33
C ASP A 79 -4.10 5.34 -9.26
N GLY A 80 -2.94 4.81 -9.66
CA GLY A 80 -2.00 4.16 -8.75
C GLY A 80 -1.50 5.09 -7.65
N LYS A 81 -1.17 6.35 -8.00
CA LYS A 81 -0.74 7.37 -7.03
C LYS A 81 -1.84 7.68 -6.02
N ILE A 82 -3.08 7.85 -6.46
CA ILE A 82 -4.22 8.13 -5.58
C ILE A 82 -4.46 6.96 -4.62
N VAL A 83 -4.46 5.73 -5.14
CA VAL A 83 -4.66 4.51 -4.35
C VAL A 83 -3.62 4.39 -3.24
N TRP A 84 -2.33 4.57 -3.57
CA TRP A 84 -1.28 4.50 -2.56
C TRP A 84 -1.34 5.63 -1.55
N LEU A 85 -1.55 6.89 -1.98
CA LEU A 85 -1.71 8.00 -1.03
C LEU A 85 -2.86 7.72 -0.06
N ARG A 86 -3.98 7.21 -0.57
CA ARG A 86 -5.13 6.85 0.26
C ARG A 86 -4.81 5.70 1.23
N ALA A 87 -4.14 4.66 0.76
CA ALA A 87 -3.70 3.52 1.59
C ALA A 87 -2.74 3.95 2.72
N TYR A 88 -1.88 4.94 2.45
CA TYR A 88 -1.01 5.54 3.46
C TYR A 88 -1.76 6.42 4.47
N GLY A 89 -3.07 6.63 4.30
CA GLY A 89 -3.92 7.41 5.20
C GLY A 89 -3.93 8.91 4.91
N GLU A 90 -3.49 9.33 3.71
CA GLU A 90 -3.52 10.75 3.33
C GLU A 90 -4.95 11.29 3.26
N ARG A 91 -5.09 12.55 3.66
CA ARG A 91 -6.37 13.27 3.57
C ARG A 91 -6.68 13.62 2.12
N TRP A 92 -7.95 13.60 1.74
CA TRP A 92 -8.40 13.98 0.39
C TRP A 92 -7.84 15.33 -0.08
N LYS A 93 -7.74 16.33 0.80
CA LYS A 93 -7.13 17.62 0.47
C LYS A 93 -5.71 17.43 -0.07
N THR A 94 -4.84 16.74 0.67
CA THR A 94 -3.45 16.45 0.27
C THR A 94 -3.40 15.68 -1.05
N ILE A 95 -4.25 14.66 -1.19
CA ILE A 95 -4.33 13.87 -2.43
C ILE A 95 -4.64 14.77 -3.62
N CYS A 96 -5.71 15.56 -3.55
CA CYS A 96 -6.12 16.48 -4.61
C CYS A 96 -5.01 17.45 -5.02
N TRP A 97 -4.31 18.06 -4.04
CA TRP A 97 -3.17 18.93 -4.31
C TRP A 97 -2.01 18.18 -4.99
N THR A 98 -1.78 16.93 -4.60
CA THR A 98 -0.66 16.11 -5.09
C THR A 98 -0.88 15.58 -6.51
N VAL A 99 -2.13 15.40 -6.92
CA VAL A 99 -2.49 14.87 -8.26
C VAL A 99 -3.04 15.95 -9.20
N GLY A 100 -3.37 17.14 -8.70
CA GLY A 100 -3.92 18.23 -9.50
C GLY A 100 -5.37 18.03 -9.93
N LEU A 101 -6.15 17.23 -9.20
CA LEU A 101 -7.55 16.93 -9.51
C LEU A 101 -8.51 17.52 -8.47
N GLN A 102 -9.72 17.86 -8.90
CA GLN A 102 -10.82 18.16 -7.98
C GLN A 102 -11.22 16.90 -7.20
N ARG A 103 -11.73 17.10 -5.99
CA ARG A 103 -12.15 16.03 -5.06
C ARG A 103 -13.05 14.96 -5.68
N SER A 104 -14.06 15.36 -6.45
CA SER A 104 -14.99 14.42 -7.10
C SER A 104 -14.28 13.52 -8.11
N ALA A 105 -13.42 14.10 -8.95
CA ALA A 105 -12.61 13.34 -9.90
C ALA A 105 -11.63 12.40 -9.17
N ALA A 106 -10.88 12.91 -8.17
CA ALA A 106 -9.95 12.09 -7.40
C ALA A 106 -10.64 10.88 -6.73
N HIS A 107 -11.86 11.09 -6.22
CA HIS A 107 -12.66 10.02 -5.63
C HIS A 107 -13.15 9.00 -6.68
N GLU A 108 -13.59 9.46 -7.85
CA GLU A 108 -13.98 8.56 -8.96
C GLU A 108 -12.79 7.72 -9.44
N HIS A 109 -11.61 8.33 -9.59
CA HIS A 109 -10.36 7.65 -9.94
C HIS A 109 -9.97 6.60 -8.90
N TRP A 110 -10.06 6.95 -7.61
CA TRP A 110 -9.79 6.02 -6.51
C TRP A 110 -10.72 4.80 -6.53
N LEU A 111 -12.05 5.01 -6.60
CA LEU A 111 -13.03 3.92 -6.66
C LEU A 111 -12.84 3.06 -7.91
N TYR A 112 -12.62 3.70 -9.06
CA TYR A 112 -12.34 3.00 -10.31
C TYR A 112 -11.14 2.06 -10.18
N ALA A 113 -10.04 2.55 -9.60
CA ALA A 113 -8.83 1.76 -9.42
C ALA A 113 -9.06 0.53 -8.52
N LEU A 114 -9.77 0.70 -7.39
CA LEU A 114 -10.15 -0.41 -6.50
C LEU A 114 -11.01 -1.46 -7.22
N CYS A 115 -11.98 -1.00 -8.01
CA CYS A 115 -12.83 -1.90 -8.81
C CYS A 115 -12.01 -2.67 -9.85
N VAL A 116 -11.11 -1.99 -10.57
CA VAL A 116 -10.24 -2.62 -11.57
C VAL A 116 -9.36 -3.70 -10.92
N ILE A 117 -8.76 -3.42 -9.76
CA ILE A 117 -7.95 -4.40 -9.02
C ILE A 117 -8.83 -5.59 -8.62
N ALA A 118 -10.00 -5.35 -8.01
CA ALA A 118 -10.92 -6.42 -7.62
C ALA A 118 -11.33 -7.30 -8.81
N PHE A 119 -11.64 -6.70 -9.96
CA PHE A 119 -11.95 -7.45 -11.18
C PHE A 119 -10.77 -8.30 -11.67
N ARG A 120 -9.55 -7.75 -11.67
CA ARG A 120 -8.33 -8.49 -12.05
C ARG A 120 -8.08 -9.68 -11.13
N LEU A 121 -8.20 -9.48 -9.82
CA LEU A 121 -8.01 -10.56 -8.83
C LEU A 121 -9.07 -11.65 -8.93
N ASN A 122 -10.29 -11.29 -9.34
CA ASN A 122 -11.35 -12.24 -9.65
C ASN A 122 -11.21 -12.91 -11.03
N GLY A 123 -10.12 -12.67 -11.77
CA GLY A 123 -9.88 -13.21 -13.11
C GLY A 123 -10.78 -12.62 -14.20
N ARG A 124 -11.52 -11.55 -13.91
CA ARG A 124 -12.43 -10.89 -14.86
C ARG A 124 -11.64 -9.89 -15.71
N ARG A 125 -11.74 -10.00 -17.04
CA ARG A 125 -11.15 -9.04 -17.98
C ARG A 125 -12.13 -7.89 -18.24
N LEU A 126 -11.71 -6.67 -17.94
CA LEU A 126 -12.47 -5.46 -18.28
C LEU A 126 -12.23 -5.08 -19.74
N LYS A 127 -13.30 -4.74 -20.45
CA LYS A 127 -13.20 -4.17 -21.80
C LYS A 127 -12.65 -2.75 -21.68
N ARG A 128 -11.65 -2.42 -22.51
CA ARG A 128 -11.01 -1.08 -22.52
C ARG A 128 -11.97 0.06 -22.91
N THR A 129 -13.09 -0.27 -23.55
CA THR A 129 -14.11 0.69 -23.99
C THR A 129 -15.07 1.12 -22.88
N LEU A 130 -15.03 0.50 -21.70
CA LEU A 130 -15.90 0.85 -20.59
C LEU A 130 -15.47 2.18 -19.96
N SER A 131 -16.44 3.05 -19.71
CA SER A 131 -16.21 4.27 -18.91
C SER A 131 -15.94 3.91 -17.45
N ARG A 132 -15.20 4.77 -16.74
CA ARG A 132 -14.89 4.57 -15.31
C ARG A 132 -16.14 4.36 -14.48
N ARG A 133 -17.16 5.21 -14.68
CA ARG A 133 -18.47 5.10 -14.02
C ARG A 133 -19.13 3.75 -14.25
N LYS A 134 -19.07 3.21 -15.47
CA LYS A 134 -19.67 1.90 -15.76
C LYS A 134 -18.94 0.77 -15.04
N VAL A 135 -17.62 0.86 -14.92
CA VAL A 135 -16.85 -0.12 -14.14
C VAL A 135 -17.21 -0.07 -12.65
N ILE A 136 -17.39 1.13 -12.09
CA ILE A 136 -17.83 1.30 -10.70
C ILE A 136 -19.24 0.73 -10.49
N GLU A 137 -20.17 1.00 -11.40
CA GLU A 137 -21.54 0.46 -11.36
C GLU A 137 -21.55 -1.08 -11.39
N LEU A 138 -20.75 -1.69 -12.28
CA LEU A 138 -20.63 -3.15 -12.38
C LEU A 138 -20.07 -3.78 -11.09
N ALA A 139 -19.14 -3.10 -10.42
CA ALA A 139 -18.60 -3.55 -9.15
C ALA A 139 -19.63 -3.45 -8.02
N GLY A 140 -20.48 -2.40 -8.03
CA GLY A 140 -21.60 -2.26 -7.09
C GLY A 140 -22.65 -3.36 -7.29
N ALA A 141 -23.00 -3.68 -8.53
CA ALA A 141 -23.95 -4.75 -8.84
C ALA A 141 -23.45 -6.16 -8.46
N SER A 142 -22.13 -6.34 -8.33
CA SER A 142 -21.53 -7.63 -7.93
C SER A 142 -21.43 -7.82 -6.41
N GLN A 143 -21.77 -6.79 -5.61
CA GLN A 143 -21.72 -6.80 -4.15
C GLN A 143 -23.09 -7.05 -3.50
N CYS A 144 -24.16 -7.13 -4.30
CA CYS A 144 -25.51 -7.50 -3.87
C CYS A 144 -25.77 -8.99 -4.03
#